data_AF-A0A7W1AQE1-F1
#
_entry.id   AF-A0A7W1AQE1-F1
#
_cell.length_a   1.000
_cell.length_b   1.000
_cell.length_c   1.000
_cell.angle_alpha   90.00
_cell.angle_beta   90.00
_cell.angle_gamma   90.00
#
_symmetry.space_group_name_H-M   'P 1'
#
loop_
_entity.id
_entity.type
_entity.pdbx_description
1 polymer ?
#
loop_
_entity_poly.entity_id
_entity_poly.type
_entity_poly.pdbx_seq_one_letter_code
_entity_poly.pdbx_strand_id
1 'polypeptide(L)'
;MLKKAKADLGGKTGGRTFEQAKDISQAVLDSSRQIWLAGLGAFSRAQEEGAKVFDTLVKQGEAVESKTRRAAADTAAAARGAARTSFAEVQKNVGGTWDKLEQVFEDRVARALSKLGVSTRDDVKRLEQRVDALALAVADLTKAGGARGAQSASRRPTNEGSTGTDDATTAKSAKRTVRAAAKRVQTDKA
;
A
#
# COMPACT_ATOMS: atom_id res chain seq x y z
N MET A 1 32.01 -69.56 -58.91
CA MET A 1 31.33 -68.25 -58.80
C MET A 1 31.52 -67.76 -57.37
N LEU A 2 32.32 -66.73 -57.09
CA LEU A 2 32.43 -66.04 -55.78
C LEU A 2 33.55 -64.98 -55.79
N LYS A 3 33.47 -63.93 -56.63
CA LYS A 3 34.32 -62.73 -56.48
C LYS A 3 33.65 -61.49 -57.09
N LYS A 4 32.62 -60.93 -56.44
CA LYS A 4 32.24 -59.50 -56.60
C LYS A 4 31.18 -59.06 -55.58
N ALA A 5 31.55 -58.91 -54.31
CA ALA A 5 30.65 -58.33 -53.30
C ALA A 5 31.39 -57.63 -52.14
N LYS A 6 32.48 -56.89 -52.41
CA LYS A 6 33.16 -56.14 -51.33
C LYS A 6 33.78 -54.81 -51.75
N ALA A 7 33.09 -54.01 -52.55
CA ALA A 7 33.62 -52.70 -52.96
C ALA A 7 32.56 -51.60 -53.14
N ASP A 8 31.52 -51.56 -52.29
CA ASP A 8 30.60 -50.40 -52.30
C ASP A 8 29.98 -50.09 -50.92
N LEU A 9 30.80 -50.04 -49.87
CA LEU A 9 30.32 -49.71 -48.52
C LEU A 9 31.22 -48.73 -47.75
N GLY A 10 32.11 -47.99 -48.45
CA GLY A 10 33.12 -47.15 -47.77
C GLY A 10 33.10 -45.64 -48.06
N GLY A 11 32.37 -45.13 -49.07
CA GLY A 11 32.68 -43.78 -49.62
C GLY A 11 31.58 -42.71 -49.63
N LYS A 12 30.31 -43.00 -49.30
CA LYS A 12 29.17 -42.12 -49.69
C LYS A 12 28.35 -41.53 -48.54
N THR A 13 28.85 -41.61 -47.31
CA THR A 13 28.13 -41.13 -46.11
C THR A 13 28.62 -39.79 -45.55
N GLY A 14 29.79 -39.28 -45.98
CA GLY A 14 30.33 -37.99 -45.51
C GLY A 14 29.83 -36.76 -46.28
N GLY A 15 29.62 -36.86 -47.60
CA GLY A 15 29.20 -35.72 -48.43
C GLY A 15 27.70 -35.41 -48.40
N ARG A 16 26.85 -36.42 -48.11
CA ARG A 16 25.38 -36.27 -48.16
C ARG A 16 24.83 -35.50 -46.95
N THR A 17 25.46 -35.66 -45.79
CA THR A 17 25.10 -34.95 -44.56
C THR A 17 25.47 -33.46 -44.61
N PHE A 18 26.56 -33.10 -45.28
CA PHE A 18 26.98 -31.71 -45.41
C PHE A 18 26.08 -30.93 -46.39
N GLU A 19 25.72 -31.52 -47.54
CA GLU A 19 24.75 -30.93 -48.46
C GLU A 19 23.36 -30.79 -47.82
N GLN A 20 22.90 -31.81 -47.09
CA GLN A 20 21.61 -31.75 -46.39
C GLN A 20 21.58 -30.68 -45.28
N ALA A 21 22.69 -30.47 -44.55
CA ALA A 21 22.80 -29.40 -43.57
C ALA A 21 22.77 -28.00 -44.21
N LYS A 22 23.35 -27.86 -45.41
CA LYS A 22 23.32 -26.62 -46.19
C LYS A 22 21.92 -26.31 -46.70
N ASP A 23 21.20 -27.31 -47.22
CA ASP A 23 19.81 -27.15 -47.67
C ASP A 23 18.87 -26.76 -46.53
N ILE A 24 19.03 -27.37 -45.35
CA ILE A 24 18.25 -27.01 -44.15
C ILE A 24 18.57 -25.56 -43.71
N SER A 25 19.85 -25.17 -43.74
CA SER A 25 20.25 -23.81 -43.35
C SER A 25 19.70 -22.75 -44.31
N GLN A 26 19.65 -23.04 -45.62
CA GLN A 26 19.03 -22.17 -46.61
C GLN A 26 17.52 -22.09 -46.43
N ALA A 27 16.84 -23.21 -46.20
CA ALA A 27 15.39 -23.22 -45.97
C ALA A 27 14.98 -22.42 -44.72
N VAL A 28 15.78 -22.48 -43.64
CA VAL A 28 15.54 -21.68 -42.43
C VAL A 28 15.78 -20.20 -42.69
N LEU A 29 16.81 -19.84 -43.45
CA LEU A 29 17.09 -18.45 -43.81
C LEU A 29 15.98 -17.86 -44.70
N ASP A 30 15.50 -18.63 -45.66
CA ASP A 30 14.39 -18.22 -46.55
C ASP A 30 13.08 -18.05 -45.78
N SER A 31 12.76 -18.97 -44.87
CA SER A 31 11.58 -18.85 -43.99
C SER A 31 11.67 -17.62 -43.08
N SER A 32 12.84 -17.38 -42.49
CA SER A 32 13.08 -16.21 -41.64
C SER A 32 12.95 -14.89 -42.42
N ARG A 33 13.45 -14.87 -43.66
CA ARG A 33 13.30 -13.72 -44.56
C ARG A 33 11.84 -13.51 -44.95
N GLN A 34 11.08 -14.57 -45.19
CA GLN A 34 9.64 -14.48 -45.46
C GLN A 34 8.88 -13.94 -44.25
N ILE A 35 9.17 -14.43 -43.04
CA ILE A 35 8.57 -13.93 -41.79
C ILE A 35 8.89 -12.45 -41.62
N TRP A 36 10.13 -12.04 -41.88
CA TRP A 36 10.54 -10.64 -41.77
C TRP A 36 9.81 -9.74 -42.79
N LEU A 37 9.76 -10.15 -44.06
CA LEU A 37 9.06 -9.40 -45.10
C LEU A 37 7.55 -9.34 -44.84
N ALA A 38 6.95 -10.42 -44.35
CA ALA A 38 5.56 -10.46 -43.93
C ALA A 38 5.31 -9.52 -42.73
N GLY A 39 6.22 -9.49 -41.76
CA GLY A 39 6.19 -8.55 -40.64
C GLY A 39 6.27 -7.10 -41.10
N LEU A 40 7.16 -6.79 -42.04
CA LEU A 40 7.32 -5.44 -42.60
C LEU A 40 6.09 -5.03 -43.43
N GLY A 41 5.50 -5.95 -44.20
CA GLY A 41 4.28 -5.73 -44.96
C GLY A 41 3.05 -5.50 -44.08
N ALA A 42 2.89 -6.30 -43.02
CA ALA A 42 1.82 -6.13 -42.04
C ALA A 42 1.97 -4.80 -41.26
N PHE A 43 3.19 -4.43 -40.90
CA PHE A 43 3.46 -3.14 -40.26
C PHE A 43 3.12 -1.96 -41.19
N SER A 44 3.52 -2.02 -42.46
CA SER A 44 3.15 -1.00 -43.46
C SER A 44 1.63 -0.90 -43.64
N ARG A 45 0.94 -2.05 -43.68
CA ARG A 45 -0.53 -2.06 -43.80
C ARG A 45 -1.22 -1.49 -42.57
N ALA A 46 -0.71 -1.78 -41.38
CA ALA A 46 -1.16 -1.19 -40.13
C ALA A 46 -0.87 0.32 -40.05
N GLN A 47 0.19 0.83 -40.67
CA GLN A 47 0.42 2.29 -40.78
C GLN A 47 -0.58 2.95 -41.73
N GLU A 48 -0.86 2.35 -42.89
CA GLU A 48 -1.83 2.87 -43.87
C GLU A 48 -3.28 2.87 -43.35
N GLU A 49 -3.68 1.81 -42.67
CA GLU A 49 -5.06 1.65 -42.16
C GLU A 49 -5.20 2.15 -40.71
N GLY A 50 -4.10 2.19 -39.95
CA GLY A 50 -4.09 2.56 -38.54
C GLY A 50 -4.47 4.00 -38.28
N ALA A 51 -4.14 4.93 -39.17
CA ALA A 51 -4.54 6.33 -39.02
C ALA A 51 -6.07 6.50 -39.01
N LYS A 52 -6.79 5.77 -39.88
CA LYS A 52 -8.26 5.85 -39.95
C LYS A 52 -8.94 5.18 -38.74
N VAL A 53 -8.39 4.06 -38.28
CA VAL A 53 -8.85 3.39 -37.06
C VAL A 53 -8.57 4.25 -35.84
N PHE A 54 -7.40 4.88 -35.77
CA PHE A 54 -7.05 5.84 -34.73
C PHE A 54 -8.00 7.04 -34.71
N ASP A 55 -8.23 7.70 -35.84
CA ASP A 55 -9.18 8.82 -35.92
C ASP A 55 -10.60 8.43 -35.50
N THR A 56 -11.01 7.20 -35.83
CA THR A 56 -12.31 6.66 -35.42
C THR A 56 -12.37 6.44 -33.90
N LEU A 57 -11.32 5.86 -33.32
CA LEU A 57 -11.19 5.66 -31.88
C LEU A 57 -11.12 6.99 -31.13
N VAL A 58 -10.42 7.99 -31.66
CA VAL A 58 -10.36 9.35 -31.09
C VAL A 58 -11.74 9.99 -31.07
N LYS A 59 -12.47 9.98 -32.20
CA LYS A 59 -13.86 10.49 -32.25
C LYS A 59 -14.79 9.76 -31.29
N GLN A 60 -14.63 8.44 -31.13
CA GLN A 60 -15.38 7.67 -30.14
C GLN A 60 -15.01 8.08 -28.71
N GLY A 61 -13.73 8.31 -28.43
CA GLY A 61 -13.22 8.81 -27.16
C GLY A 61 -13.79 10.19 -26.81
N GLU A 62 -13.74 11.13 -27.74
CA GLU A 62 -14.34 12.48 -27.59
C GLU A 62 -15.85 12.41 -27.35
N ALA A 63 -16.56 11.51 -28.04
CA ALA A 63 -17.99 11.30 -27.82
C ALA A 63 -18.29 10.72 -26.43
N VAL A 64 -17.47 9.79 -25.94
CA VAL A 64 -17.59 9.23 -24.58
C VAL A 64 -17.24 10.27 -23.53
N GLU A 65 -16.19 11.06 -23.72
CA GLU A 65 -15.82 12.16 -22.82
C GLU A 65 -16.93 13.20 -22.77
N SER A 66 -17.45 13.64 -23.91
CA SER A 66 -18.54 14.62 -23.99
C SER A 66 -19.80 14.11 -23.27
N LYS A 67 -20.18 12.85 -23.49
CA LYS A 67 -21.31 12.20 -22.78
C LYS A 67 -21.07 12.15 -21.28
N THR A 68 -19.87 11.75 -20.86
CA THR A 68 -19.50 11.64 -19.44
C THR A 68 -19.47 13.01 -18.78
N ARG A 69 -18.91 14.02 -19.45
CA ARG A 69 -18.86 15.40 -18.97
C ARG A 69 -20.26 16.00 -18.82
N ARG A 70 -21.15 15.75 -19.79
CA ARG A 70 -22.57 16.16 -19.70
C ARG A 70 -23.27 15.47 -18.55
N ALA A 71 -23.19 14.14 -18.47
CA ALA A 71 -23.80 13.37 -17.38
C ALA A 71 -23.26 13.80 -16.00
N ALA A 72 -21.95 14.07 -15.89
CA ALA A 72 -21.33 14.58 -14.67
C ALA A 72 -21.77 16.02 -14.38
N ALA A 73 -21.90 16.89 -15.38
CA ALA A 73 -22.41 18.24 -15.22
C ALA A 73 -23.86 18.24 -14.77
N ASP A 74 -24.71 17.39 -15.35
CA ASP A 74 -26.12 17.22 -14.98
C ASP A 74 -26.26 16.65 -13.57
N THR A 75 -25.47 15.63 -13.24
CA THR A 75 -25.42 15.04 -11.89
C THR A 75 -24.93 16.06 -10.87
N ALA A 76 -23.89 16.84 -11.19
CA ALA A 76 -23.38 17.88 -10.32
C ALA A 76 -24.37 19.06 -10.19
N ALA A 77 -25.11 19.40 -11.24
CA ALA A 77 -26.15 20.41 -11.19
C ALA A 77 -27.33 19.94 -10.32
N ALA A 78 -27.78 18.69 -10.49
CA ALA A 78 -28.81 18.07 -9.66
C ALA A 78 -28.37 17.97 -8.19
N ALA A 79 -27.14 17.52 -7.94
CA ALA A 79 -26.57 17.44 -6.60
C ALA A 79 -26.41 18.83 -5.96
N ARG A 80 -25.99 19.85 -6.72
CA ARG A 80 -25.95 21.24 -6.22
C ARG A 80 -27.35 21.77 -5.94
N GLY A 81 -28.34 21.43 -6.76
CA GLY A 81 -29.74 21.77 -6.53
C GLY A 81 -30.27 21.15 -5.24
N ALA A 82 -30.08 19.84 -5.07
CA ALA A 82 -30.46 19.10 -3.87
C ALA A 82 -29.71 19.59 -2.62
N ALA A 83 -28.41 19.87 -2.74
CA ALA A 83 -27.62 20.44 -1.64
C ALA A 83 -28.12 21.84 -1.26
N ARG A 84 -28.51 22.67 -2.23
CA ARG A 84 -29.11 24.00 -1.95
C ARG A 84 -30.46 23.88 -1.27
N THR A 85 -31.32 22.94 -1.66
CA THR A 85 -32.60 22.72 -0.99
C THR A 85 -32.42 22.20 0.43
N SER A 86 -31.52 21.22 0.62
CA SER A 86 -31.19 20.70 1.94
C SER A 86 -30.51 21.77 2.82
N PHE A 87 -29.64 22.61 2.24
CA PHE A 87 -29.04 23.74 2.96
C PHE A 87 -30.10 24.76 3.36
N ALA A 88 -31.02 25.11 2.46
CA ALA A 88 -32.12 26.03 2.78
C ALA A 88 -33.08 25.44 3.85
N GLU A 89 -33.28 24.13 3.85
CA GLU A 89 -34.07 23.42 4.86
C GLU A 89 -33.35 23.36 6.22
N VAL A 90 -32.04 23.08 6.24
CA VAL A 90 -31.20 23.12 7.46
C VAL A 90 -31.07 24.54 8.01
N GLN A 91 -30.99 25.55 7.14
CA GLN A 91 -30.97 26.96 7.55
C GLN A 91 -32.31 27.41 8.16
N LYS A 92 -33.44 26.89 7.65
CA LYS A 92 -34.77 27.14 8.24
C LYS A 92 -35.00 26.34 9.52
N ASN A 93 -34.48 25.12 9.58
CA ASN A 93 -34.53 24.25 10.74
C ASN A 93 -33.36 24.55 11.69
N VAL A 94 -33.39 25.76 12.27
CA VAL A 94 -32.72 26.18 13.52
C VAL A 94 -31.20 25.88 13.56
N GLY A 95 -30.38 26.92 13.67
CA GLY A 95 -28.91 26.89 13.61
C GLY A 95 -28.15 25.84 14.44
N GLY A 96 -28.79 25.06 15.32
CA GLY A 96 -28.17 23.94 16.04
C GLY A 96 -27.74 22.74 15.19
N THR A 97 -28.30 22.53 13.99
CA THR A 97 -27.74 21.52 13.05
C THR A 97 -26.51 22.07 12.33
N TRP A 98 -26.49 23.38 12.06
CA TRP A 98 -25.34 24.05 11.45
C TRP A 98 -24.17 24.13 12.42
N ASP A 99 -24.42 24.42 13.69
CA ASP A 99 -23.42 24.43 14.78
C ASP A 99 -22.71 23.06 14.92
N LYS A 100 -23.46 21.95 14.84
CA LYS A 100 -22.88 20.60 14.81
C LYS A 100 -22.07 20.31 13.55
N LEU A 101 -22.49 20.84 12.40
CA LEU A 101 -21.73 20.71 11.16
C LEU A 101 -20.46 21.57 11.17
N GLU A 102 -20.50 22.74 11.80
CA GLU A 102 -19.34 23.59 12.05
C GLU A 102 -18.33 22.84 12.92
N GLN A 103 -18.77 22.20 14.01
CA GLN A 103 -17.91 21.35 14.83
C GLN A 103 -17.29 20.17 14.04
N VAL A 104 -18.06 19.49 13.18
CA VAL A 104 -17.53 18.37 12.37
C VAL A 104 -16.59 18.85 11.26
N PHE A 105 -16.86 20.03 10.69
CA PHE A 105 -16.00 20.66 9.71
C PHE A 105 -14.68 21.07 10.36
N GLU A 106 -14.72 21.73 11.51
CA GLU A 106 -13.54 22.06 12.32
C GLU A 106 -12.74 20.81 12.65
N ASP A 107 -13.38 19.72 13.12
CA ASP A 107 -12.72 18.44 13.38
C ASP A 107 -12.07 17.83 12.13
N ARG A 108 -12.68 18.01 10.95
CA ARG A 108 -12.13 17.47 9.70
C ARG A 108 -10.99 18.32 9.15
N VAL A 109 -11.11 19.64 9.23
CA VAL A 109 -10.06 20.59 8.88
C VAL A 109 -8.88 20.45 9.84
N ALA A 110 -9.12 20.38 11.15
CA ALA A 110 -8.11 20.11 12.15
C ALA A 110 -7.37 18.79 11.84
N ARG A 111 -8.08 17.69 11.55
CA ARG A 111 -7.43 16.43 11.17
C ARG A 111 -6.62 16.51 9.87
N ALA A 112 -7.07 17.29 8.89
CA ALA A 112 -6.33 17.49 7.65
C ALA A 112 -5.05 18.33 7.88
N LEU A 113 -5.15 19.38 8.70
CA LEU A 113 -4.03 20.23 9.09
C LEU A 113 -3.00 19.48 9.96
N SER A 114 -3.46 18.66 10.91
CA SER A 114 -2.58 17.79 11.70
C SER A 114 -1.83 16.79 10.84
N LYS A 115 -2.46 16.25 9.78
CA LYS A 115 -1.78 15.39 8.80
C LYS A 115 -0.74 16.13 7.97
N LEU A 116 -0.90 17.44 7.79
CA LEU A 116 0.04 18.31 7.09
C LEU A 116 1.15 18.86 8.01
N GLY A 117 1.13 18.50 9.31
CA GLY A 117 2.14 18.91 10.28
C GLY A 117 1.93 20.30 10.89
N VAL A 118 0.77 20.92 10.69
CA VAL A 118 0.42 22.18 11.34
C VAL A 118 -0.06 21.89 12.74
N SER A 119 0.68 22.34 13.76
CA SER A 119 0.29 22.19 15.17
C SER A 119 -0.98 22.98 15.45
N THR A 120 -1.97 22.33 16.08
CA THR A 120 -3.28 22.94 16.37
C THR A 120 -3.27 23.66 17.71
N ARG A 121 -4.25 24.53 17.97
CA ARG A 121 -4.39 25.23 19.26
C ARG A 121 -4.43 24.30 20.47
N ASP A 122 -5.04 23.13 20.33
CA ASP A 122 -5.11 22.15 21.41
C ASP A 122 -3.77 21.46 21.68
N ASP A 123 -2.94 21.31 20.64
CA ASP A 123 -1.57 20.83 20.80
C ASP A 123 -0.71 21.82 21.59
N VAL A 124 -0.90 23.12 21.36
CA VAL A 124 -0.23 24.19 22.11
C VAL A 124 -0.66 24.18 23.58
N LYS A 125 -1.98 24.12 23.86
CA LYS A 125 -2.48 24.03 25.24
C LYS A 125 -1.98 22.79 25.99
N ARG A 126 -1.93 21.64 25.32
CA ARG A 126 -1.39 20.42 25.91
C ARG A 126 0.10 20.54 26.21
N LEU A 127 0.85 21.28 25.38
CA LEU A 127 2.25 21.56 25.64
C LEU A 127 2.43 22.52 26.83
N GLU A 128 1.63 23.59 26.92
CA GLU A 128 1.63 24.53 28.05
C GLU A 128 1.42 23.79 29.38
N GLN A 129 0.39 22.93 29.47
CA GLN A 129 0.14 22.13 30.67
C GLN A 129 1.30 21.21 31.06
N ARG A 130 1.99 20.63 30.07
CA ARG A 130 3.18 19.80 30.31
C ARG A 130 4.36 20.64 30.81
N VAL A 131 4.53 21.84 30.27
CA VAL A 131 5.56 22.78 30.72
C VAL A 131 5.28 23.24 32.14
N ASP A 132 4.04 23.57 32.48
CA ASP A 132 3.66 23.96 33.84
C ASP A 132 3.90 22.82 34.85
N ALA A 133 3.47 21.61 34.51
CA ALA A 133 3.71 20.43 35.34
C ALA A 133 5.21 20.15 35.53
N LEU A 134 6.01 20.34 34.47
CA LEU A 134 7.46 20.20 34.55
C LEU A 134 8.10 21.32 35.37
N ALA A 135 7.63 22.56 35.23
CA ALA A 135 8.12 23.70 36.01
C ALA A 135 7.89 23.49 37.51
N LEU A 136 6.73 22.96 37.89
CA LEU A 136 6.43 22.58 39.27
C LEU A 136 7.35 21.45 39.77
N ALA A 137 7.50 20.38 38.98
CA ALA A 137 8.37 19.26 39.35
C ALA A 137 9.85 19.68 39.50
N VAL A 138 10.33 20.60 38.65
CA VAL A 138 11.68 21.18 38.75
C VAL A 138 11.79 22.07 39.99
N ALA A 139 10.80 22.91 40.28
CA ALA A 139 10.80 23.73 41.49
C ALA A 139 10.87 22.87 42.76
N ASP A 140 10.11 21.77 42.81
CA ASP A 140 10.13 20.81 43.92
C ASP A 140 11.49 20.10 44.05
N LEU A 141 12.07 19.64 42.94
CA LEU A 141 13.41 19.02 42.95
C LEU A 141 14.51 20.00 43.37
N THR A 142 14.42 21.26 42.94
CA THR A 142 15.40 22.30 43.31
C THR A 142 15.30 22.64 44.80
N LYS A 143 14.07 22.70 45.33
CA LYS A 143 13.80 22.88 46.76
C LYS A 143 14.30 21.69 47.59
N ALA A 144 14.14 20.46 47.09
CA ALA A 144 14.64 19.25 47.75
C ALA A 144 16.17 19.09 47.64
N GLY A 145 16.77 19.52 46.52
CA GLY A 145 18.22 19.50 46.28
C GLY A 145 18.97 20.52 47.13
N GLY A 146 18.37 21.68 47.42
CA GLY A 146 18.92 22.68 48.34
C GLY A 146 18.99 22.21 49.80
N ALA A 147 18.15 21.26 50.19
CA ALA A 147 18.16 20.68 51.54
C ALA A 147 19.15 19.50 51.70
N ARG A 148 19.59 18.87 50.61
CA ARG A 148 20.43 17.65 50.65
C ARG A 148 21.94 17.92 50.70
N GLY A 149 22.37 19.17 50.58
CA GLY A 149 23.76 19.59 50.79
C GLY A 149 24.19 19.69 52.26
N ALA A 150 23.25 19.64 53.22
CA ALA A 150 23.52 19.85 54.64
C ALA A 150 23.50 18.57 55.50
N GLN A 151 23.22 17.39 54.92
CA GLN A 151 23.05 16.15 55.68
C GLN A 151 23.83 14.99 55.07
N SER A 152 25.16 15.13 55.02
CA SER A 152 26.05 13.97 54.90
C SER A 152 27.31 14.21 55.74
N ALA A 153 27.11 14.26 57.06
CA ALA A 153 28.18 14.00 58.00
C ALA A 153 27.57 13.34 59.24
N SER A 154 28.07 12.15 59.56
CA SER A 154 27.78 11.36 60.75
C SER A 154 26.49 10.54 60.73
N ARG A 155 26.63 9.25 60.40
CA ARG A 155 26.51 8.19 61.41
C ARG A 155 27.08 6.86 60.90
N ARG A 156 28.11 6.43 61.62
CA ARG A 156 28.80 5.13 61.58
C ARG A 156 27.84 4.00 62.00
N PRO A 157 27.84 2.82 61.35
CA PRO A 157 27.02 1.70 61.81
C PRO A 157 27.81 0.84 62.81
N THR A 158 27.14 0.42 63.88
CA THR A 158 27.58 -0.68 64.76
C THR A 158 26.48 -1.74 64.84
N ASN A 159 26.81 -2.88 64.24
CA ASN A 159 26.64 -4.27 64.66
C ASN A 159 25.26 -4.88 65.07
N GLU A 160 24.86 -5.86 64.25
CA GLU A 160 24.47 -7.26 64.52
C GLU A 160 23.36 -7.69 65.51
N GLY A 161 22.57 -8.67 65.01
CA GLY A 161 21.68 -9.61 65.73
C GLY A 161 20.25 -9.57 65.15
N SER A 162 19.83 -10.39 64.17
CA SER A 162 19.50 -11.85 64.21
C SER A 162 18.46 -12.15 65.31
N THR A 163 17.25 -12.70 65.12
CA THR A 163 16.67 -13.75 64.23
C THR A 163 15.13 -13.73 64.33
N GLY A 164 14.43 -14.30 63.34
CA GLY A 164 13.05 -14.84 63.46
C GLY A 164 12.32 -14.85 62.10
N THR A 165 12.40 -15.92 61.30
CA THR A 165 11.41 -17.04 61.16
C THR A 165 10.03 -16.55 60.72
N ASP A 166 9.32 -17.06 59.71
CA ASP A 166 9.43 -18.19 58.78
C ASP A 166 8.28 -18.04 57.75
N ASP A 167 8.13 -19.03 56.87
CA ASP A 167 7.08 -19.27 55.84
C ASP A 167 7.36 -18.69 54.44
N ALA A 168 8.03 -19.38 53.50
CA ALA A 168 7.94 -20.74 52.95
C ALA A 168 7.00 -20.91 51.74
N THR A 169 7.55 -21.65 50.78
CA THR A 169 6.85 -22.52 49.79
C THR A 169 6.69 -21.99 48.35
N THR A 170 7.83 -22.02 47.65
CA THR A 170 8.13 -22.86 46.46
C THR A 170 7.19 -22.98 45.25
N ALA A 171 7.85 -22.84 44.08
CA ALA A 171 7.75 -23.66 42.85
C ALA A 171 6.51 -23.47 41.96
N LYS A 172 6.55 -23.65 40.64
CA LYS A 172 7.55 -23.74 39.56
C LYS A 172 6.69 -23.94 38.28
N SER A 173 7.00 -23.19 37.23
CA SER A 173 6.87 -23.52 35.78
C SER A 173 5.77 -24.49 35.29
N ALA A 174 4.95 -24.08 34.29
CA ALA A 174 4.84 -24.77 32.99
C ALA A 174 3.77 -24.19 32.02
N LYS A 175 4.27 -23.76 30.86
CA LYS A 175 3.83 -23.91 29.45
C LYS A 175 2.52 -24.67 29.09
N ARG A 176 1.93 -24.24 27.94
CA ARG A 176 0.90 -24.84 27.01
C ARG A 176 -0.49 -24.19 27.13
N THR A 177 -1.27 -23.95 26.07
CA THR A 177 -1.34 -24.50 24.69
C THR A 177 -2.18 -23.58 23.80
N VAL A 178 -1.89 -23.59 22.50
CA VAL A 178 -2.78 -23.17 21.40
C VAL A 178 -4.03 -24.07 21.36
N ARG A 179 -5.23 -23.50 21.15
CA ARG A 179 -6.35 -24.24 20.56
C ARG A 179 -7.30 -23.33 19.78
N ALA A 180 -7.55 -23.76 18.55
CA ALA A 180 -8.47 -23.21 17.57
C ALA A 180 -9.96 -23.35 17.94
N ALA A 181 -10.80 -22.47 17.42
CA ALA A 181 -12.23 -22.73 17.20
C ALA A 181 -12.70 -22.01 15.94
N ALA A 182 -13.01 -22.81 14.91
CA ALA A 182 -13.72 -22.42 13.71
C ALA A 182 -15.24 -22.43 13.97
N LYS A 183 -16.00 -21.59 13.26
CA LYS A 183 -17.38 -21.91 12.92
C LYS A 183 -17.73 -21.41 11.51
N ARG A 184 -17.84 -22.38 10.59
CA ARG A 184 -18.51 -22.27 9.29
C ARG A 184 -20.02 -22.05 9.51
N VAL A 185 -20.63 -21.22 8.67
CA VAL A 185 -22.07 -21.29 8.33
C VAL A 185 -22.16 -21.33 6.81
N GLN A 186 -22.72 -22.42 6.31
CA GLN A 186 -23.06 -22.68 4.92
C GLN A 186 -24.43 -23.33 4.95
N THR A 187 -25.43 -22.66 4.38
CA THR A 187 -26.78 -23.11 3.98
C THR A 187 -27.48 -21.86 3.43
N ASP A 188 -28.33 -21.87 2.42
CA ASP A 188 -28.70 -22.82 1.38
C ASP A 188 -29.47 -21.99 0.32
N LYS A 189 -29.82 -22.67 -0.75
CA LYS A 189 -30.38 -22.28 -2.03
C LYS A 189 -31.80 -21.70 -1.94
N ALA A 190 -32.11 -20.75 -2.81
CA ALA A 190 -33.39 -20.60 -3.51
C ALA A 190 -33.12 -19.92 -4.86
#